data_AF-A9WMP3-F1
#
_entry.id   AF-A9WMP3-F1
#
_cell.length_a   1.000
_cell.length_b   1.000
_cell.length_c   1.000
_cell.angle_alpha   90.00
_cell.angle_beta   90.00
_cell.angle_gamma   90.00
#
_symmetry.space_group_name_H-M   'P 1'
#
loop_
_entity.id
_entity.type
_entity.pdbx_description
1 polymer ?
#
loop_
_entity_poly.entity_id
_entity_poly.type
_entity_poly.pdbx_seq_one_letter_code
_entity_poly.pdbx_strand_id
1 'polypeptide(L)'
;MNQLPLNQPGDISLAGGNMGGATRRGDKVLRPSGPWTPTIQAFLSHLRAKKLPGVPQPFGLTADGREELEFINGIVPHYPMPDWLWTEKILDDAAVFLRMVHDASLDFAVENVR
;
A
#
# COMPACT_ATOMS: atom_id res chain seq x y z
N MET A 1 10.42 7.22 25.27
CA MET A 1 10.07 6.31 24.16
C MET A 1 11.35 5.90 23.46
N ASN A 2 11.78 4.64 23.59
CA ASN A 2 12.89 4.13 22.79
C ASN A 2 12.33 3.74 21.42
N GLN A 3 12.79 4.41 20.36
CA GLN A 3 12.58 3.94 19.00
C GLN A 3 13.31 2.60 18.86
N LEU A 4 12.54 1.52 18.71
CA LEU A 4 13.09 0.24 18.25
C LEU A 4 13.77 0.49 16.90
N PRO A 5 14.93 -0.14 16.62
CA PRO A 5 15.61 0.04 15.35
C PRO A 5 14.66 -0.31 14.20
N LEU A 6 14.47 0.64 13.28
CA LEU A 6 13.46 0.58 12.21
C LEU A 6 13.64 -0.62 11.28
N ASN A 7 14.84 -1.23 11.25
CA ASN A 7 15.19 -2.30 10.33
C ASN A 7 15.84 -3.46 11.09
N GLN A 8 15.24 -4.64 11.00
CA GLN A 8 15.89 -5.90 11.41
C GLN A 8 16.85 -6.37 10.30
N PRO A 9 17.83 -7.24 10.60
CA PRO A 9 18.70 -7.82 9.58
C PRO A 9 17.88 -8.48 8.47
N GLY A 10 18.00 -7.99 7.24
CA GLY A 10 17.24 -8.47 6.07
C GLY A 10 16.14 -7.53 5.55
N ASP A 11 15.82 -6.45 6.28
CA ASP A 11 14.91 -5.41 5.80
C ASP A 11 15.63 -4.45 4.85
N ILE A 12 15.10 -4.27 3.63
CA ILE A 12 15.61 -3.32 2.63
C ILE A 12 14.76 -2.06 2.66
N SER A 13 15.36 -0.90 2.93
CA SER A 13 14.63 0.38 2.87
C SER A 13 14.13 0.65 1.46
N LEU A 14 12.85 0.98 1.31
CA LEU A 14 12.28 1.41 0.04
C LEU A 14 12.42 2.92 -0.11
N ALA A 15 12.63 3.37 -1.34
CA ALA A 15 12.65 4.80 -1.64
C ALA A 15 11.23 5.37 -1.60
N GLY A 16 11.08 6.55 -0.97
CA GLY A 16 9.80 7.28 -0.90
C GLY A 16 9.05 7.13 0.42
N GLY A 17 7.77 7.50 0.40
CA GLY A 17 6.88 7.51 1.57
C GLY A 17 7.00 8.79 2.41
N ASN A 18 5.90 9.50 2.58
CA ASN A 18 5.84 10.75 3.37
C ASN A 18 5.45 10.51 4.84
N MET A 19 5.28 9.25 5.24
CA MET A 19 4.70 8.83 6.52
C MET A 19 5.62 7.83 7.24
N GLY A 20 6.89 8.20 7.41
CA GLY A 20 7.88 7.38 8.14
C GLY A 20 8.53 6.25 7.35
N GLY A 21 8.39 6.25 6.02
CA GLY A 21 9.05 5.30 5.11
C GLY A 21 8.44 3.89 5.14
N ALA A 22 9.05 2.99 4.38
CA ALA A 22 8.69 1.57 4.35
C ALA A 22 9.94 0.72 4.10
N THR A 23 9.93 -0.51 4.60
CA THR A 23 10.96 -1.50 4.29
C THR A 23 10.35 -2.72 3.63
N ARG A 24 11.17 -3.43 2.84
CA ARG A 24 10.81 -4.68 2.19
C ARG A 24 11.55 -5.83 2.86
N ARG A 25 10.82 -6.90 3.15
CA ARG A 25 11.36 -8.20 3.60
C ARG A 25 10.79 -9.29 2.70
N GLY A 26 11.60 -9.82 1.79
CA GLY A 26 11.14 -10.82 0.82
C GLY A 26 10.04 -10.29 -0.09
N ASP A 27 8.84 -10.86 0.00
CA ASP A 27 7.63 -10.46 -0.75
C ASP A 27 6.71 -9.54 0.07
N LYS A 28 7.16 -9.05 1.23
CA LYS A 28 6.38 -8.18 2.12
C LYS A 28 6.94 -6.77 2.20
N VAL A 29 6.05 -5.81 2.45
CA VAL A 29 6.35 -4.43 2.82
C VAL A 29 5.88 -4.21 4.24
N LEU A 30 6.77 -3.64 5.06
CA LEU A 30 6.52 -3.25 6.43
C LEU A 30 6.56 -1.72 6.51
N ARG A 31 5.51 -1.11 7.05
CA ARG A 31 5.40 0.35 7.20
C ARG A 31 4.87 0.73 8.59
N PRO A 32 5.06 1.98 9.03
CA PRO A 32 4.48 2.45 10.28
C PRO A 32 2.97 2.22 10.30
N SER A 33 2.48 1.70 11.43
CA SER A 33 1.05 1.58 11.70
C SER A 33 0.53 2.82 12.41
N GLY A 34 -0.79 2.97 12.43
CA GLY A 34 -1.47 4.03 13.17
C GLY A 34 -2.94 3.69 13.40
N PRO A 35 -3.73 4.61 13.99
CA PRO A 35 -5.15 4.40 14.24
C PRO A 35 -5.96 4.05 12.98
N TRP A 36 -5.47 4.42 11.80
CA TRP A 36 -6.09 4.11 10.51
C TRP A 36 -5.80 2.68 10.01
N THR A 37 -4.79 2.00 10.54
CA THR A 37 -4.31 0.72 10.00
C THR A 37 -5.41 -0.36 9.93
N PRO A 38 -6.26 -0.56 10.97
CA PRO A 38 -7.35 -1.53 10.88
C PRO A 38 -8.27 -1.28 9.66
N THR A 39 -8.64 -0.02 9.43
CA THR A 39 -9.51 0.36 8.31
C THR A 39 -8.84 0.11 6.97
N ILE A 40 -7.54 0.41 6.85
CA ILE A 40 -6.79 0.16 5.61
C ILE A 40 -6.69 -1.34 5.33
N GLN A 41 -6.40 -2.17 6.34
CA GLN A 41 -6.32 -3.63 6.18
C GLN A 41 -7.67 -4.22 5.75
N ALA A 42 -8.76 -3.76 6.35
CA ALA A 42 -10.12 -4.17 5.97
C ALA A 42 -10.48 -3.72 4.55
N PHE A 43 -10.14 -2.49 4.18
CA PHE A 43 -10.44 -1.94 2.86
C PHE A 43 -9.67 -2.65 1.75
N LEU A 44 -8.37 -2.93 1.95
CA LEU A 44 -7.58 -3.71 1.00
C LEU A 44 -8.12 -5.14 0.85
N SER A 45 -8.58 -5.75 1.94
CA SER A 45 -9.25 -7.06 1.90
C SER A 45 -10.53 -7.02 1.06
N HIS A 46 -11.34 -5.98 1.24
CA HIS A 46 -12.57 -5.75 0.47
C HIS A 46 -12.29 -5.59 -1.03
N LEU A 47 -11.37 -4.70 -1.40
CA LEU A 47 -11.01 -4.48 -2.80
C LEU A 47 -10.46 -5.75 -3.47
N ARG A 48 -9.70 -6.57 -2.75
CA ARG A 48 -9.25 -7.88 -3.23
C ARG A 48 -10.39 -8.87 -3.41
N ALA A 49 -11.37 -8.90 -2.50
CA ALA A 49 -12.57 -9.72 -2.65
C ALA A 49 -13.38 -9.32 -3.90
N LYS A 50 -13.34 -8.04 -4.29
CA LYS A 50 -13.87 -7.52 -5.56
C LYS A 50 -13.00 -7.83 -6.79
N LYS A 51 -11.86 -8.51 -6.61
CA LYS A 51 -10.87 -8.86 -7.65
C LYS A 51 -10.29 -7.63 -8.37
N LEU A 52 -10.22 -6.48 -7.68
CA LEU A 52 -9.56 -5.30 -8.23
C LEU A 52 -8.06 -5.60 -8.44
N PRO A 53 -7.49 -5.39 -9.64
CA PRO A 53 -6.09 -5.68 -9.91
C PRO A 53 -5.17 -4.72 -9.14
N GLY A 54 -3.94 -5.16 -8.84
CA GLY A 54 -2.92 -4.30 -8.23
C GLY A 54 -3.13 -3.98 -6.75
N VAL A 55 -4.11 -4.59 -6.08
CA VAL A 55 -4.33 -4.41 -4.63
C VAL A 55 -3.45 -5.38 -3.84
N PRO A 56 -2.54 -4.90 -2.97
CA PRO A 56 -1.68 -5.79 -2.18
C PRO A 56 -2.48 -6.60 -1.17
N GLN A 57 -2.09 -7.85 -0.95
CA GLN A 57 -2.62 -8.65 0.16
C GLN A 57 -2.31 -7.96 1.51
N PRO A 58 -3.34 -7.69 2.33
CA PRO A 58 -3.15 -7.30 3.73
C PRO A 58 -2.77 -8.51 4.61
N PHE A 59 -1.76 -8.36 5.46
CA PHE A 59 -1.31 -9.39 6.42
C PHE A 59 -1.52 -9.01 7.89
N GLY A 60 -2.01 -7.79 8.16
CA GLY A 60 -2.26 -7.28 9.49
C GLY A 60 -1.05 -6.54 10.07
N LEU A 61 -0.84 -6.72 11.37
CA LEU A 61 0.29 -6.16 12.09
C LEU A 61 1.34 -7.23 12.37
N THR A 62 2.60 -6.89 12.20
CA THR A 62 3.73 -7.71 12.66
C THR A 62 3.85 -7.68 14.18
N ALA A 63 4.67 -8.59 14.74
CA ALA A 63 4.91 -8.66 16.19
C ALA A 63 5.54 -7.39 16.77
N ASP A 64 6.31 -6.63 15.98
CA ASP A 64 6.87 -5.32 16.35
C ASP A 64 5.90 -4.15 16.06
N GLY A 65 4.65 -4.45 15.68
CA GLY A 65 3.56 -3.48 15.55
C GLY A 65 3.53 -2.70 14.24
N ARG A 66 4.32 -3.08 13.22
CA ARG A 66 4.26 -2.46 11.88
C ARG A 66 3.14 -3.06 11.06
N GLU A 67 2.60 -2.28 10.13
CA GLU A 67 1.64 -2.78 9.16
C GLU A 67 2.38 -3.58 8.08
N GLU A 68 1.89 -4.78 7.78
CA GLU A 68 2.46 -5.68 6.77
C GLU A 68 1.53 -5.85 5.56
N LEU A 69 2.10 -5.67 4.37
CA LEU A 69 1.41 -5.76 3.08
C LEU A 69 2.24 -6.57 2.08
N GLU A 70 1.60 -7.08 1.02
CA GLU A 70 2.28 -7.65 -0.14
C GLU A 70 3.12 -6.60 -0.88
N PHE A 71 4.34 -6.95 -1.26
CA PHE A 71 5.15 -6.17 -2.18
C PHE A 71 4.66 -6.38 -3.61
N ILE A 72 4.16 -5.31 -4.24
CA ILE A 72 3.79 -5.32 -5.65
C ILE A 72 5.01 -4.91 -6.48
N ASN A 73 5.43 -5.79 -7.39
CA ASN A 73 6.46 -5.46 -8.35
C ASN A 73 5.95 -4.39 -9.32
N GLY A 74 6.69 -3.30 -9.45
CA GLY A 74 6.34 -2.19 -10.31
C GLY A 74 7.41 -1.10 -10.31
N ILE A 75 7.24 -0.10 -11.16
CA ILE A 75 8.12 1.05 -11.27
C ILE A 75 7.41 2.25 -10.63
N VAL A 76 8.02 2.83 -9.60
CA VAL A 76 7.56 4.09 -9.01
C VAL A 76 8.50 5.20 -9.50
N PRO A 77 8.03 6.15 -10.33
CA PRO A 77 8.86 7.23 -10.82
C PRO A 77 9.22 8.20 -9.69
N HIS A 78 10.37 8.85 -9.80
CA HIS A 78 10.84 9.89 -8.89
C HIS A 78 11.21 11.14 -9.70
N TYR A 79 11.25 12.31 -9.05
CA TYR A 79 11.63 13.54 -9.73
C TYR A 79 13.10 13.53 -10.19
N PRO A 80 13.42 14.08 -11.38
CA PRO A 80 12.47 14.62 -12.36
C PRO A 80 11.63 13.52 -13.01
N MET A 81 10.31 13.77 -13.15
CA MET A 81 9.39 12.77 -13.66
C MET A 81 9.73 12.42 -15.12
N PRO A 82 9.83 11.13 -15.46
CA PRO A 82 10.20 10.70 -16.80
C PRO A 82 9.08 10.96 -17.82
N ASP A 83 9.45 11.24 -19.07
CA ASP A 83 8.51 11.65 -20.13
C ASP A 83 7.36 10.67 -20.37
N TRP A 84 7.61 9.36 -20.21
CA TRP A 84 6.59 8.33 -20.40
C TRP A 84 5.40 8.47 -19.44
N LEU A 85 5.59 9.11 -18.29
CA LEU A 85 4.53 9.33 -17.29
C LEU A 85 3.48 10.33 -17.80
N TRP A 86 3.85 11.22 -18.71
CA TRP A 86 3.02 12.32 -19.21
C TRP A 86 2.23 11.96 -20.47
N THR A 87 2.24 10.69 -20.87
CA THR A 87 1.48 10.24 -22.04
C THR A 87 -0.02 10.19 -21.73
N GLU A 88 -0.86 10.49 -22.74
CA GLU A 88 -2.33 10.38 -22.61
C GLU A 88 -2.76 8.99 -22.17
N LYS A 89 -2.06 7.94 -22.63
CA LYS A 89 -2.33 6.56 -22.22
C LYS A 89 -2.23 6.36 -20.70
N ILE A 90 -1.22 6.93 -20.03
CA ILE A 90 -1.08 6.80 -18.58
C ILE A 90 -2.20 7.55 -17.86
N LEU A 91 -2.62 8.70 -18.39
CA LEU A 91 -3.77 9.44 -17.86
C LEU A 91 -5.06 8.62 -17.98
N ASP A 92 -5.32 8.01 -19.13
CA ASP A 92 -6.49 7.16 -19.37
C ASP A 92 -6.48 5.93 -18.44
N ASP A 93 -5.36 5.21 -18.37
CA ASP A 93 -5.21 4.03 -17.51
C ASP A 93 -5.45 4.41 -16.03
N ALA A 94 -4.94 5.55 -15.58
CA ALA A 94 -5.15 6.05 -14.22
C ALA A 94 -6.62 6.42 -13.95
N ALA A 95 -7.28 7.08 -14.90
CA ALA A 95 -8.70 7.45 -14.78
C ALA A 95 -9.60 6.22 -14.72
N VAL A 96 -9.35 5.22 -15.58
CA VAL A 96 -10.06 3.93 -15.57
C VAL A 96 -9.83 3.22 -14.24
N PHE A 97 -8.57 3.12 -13.78
CA PHE A 97 -8.27 2.46 -12.52
C PHE A 97 -8.94 3.16 -11.32
N LEU A 98 -8.89 4.49 -11.26
CA LEU A 98 -9.57 5.26 -10.21
C LEU A 98 -11.08 5.00 -10.20
N ARG A 99 -11.72 4.94 -11.38
CA ARG A 99 -13.13 4.58 -11.49
C ARG A 99 -13.39 3.17 -10.95
N MET A 100 -12.55 2.19 -11.29
CA MET A 100 -12.67 0.82 -10.77
C MET A 100 -12.54 0.78 -9.25
N VAL A 101 -11.64 1.57 -8.65
CA VAL A 101 -11.52 1.70 -7.19
C VAL A 101 -12.82 2.24 -6.60
N HIS A 102 -13.36 3.32 -7.15
CA HIS A 102 -14.62 3.90 -6.67
C HIS A 102 -15.78 2.90 -6.74
N ASP A 103 -15.95 2.22 -7.86
CA ASP A 103 -17.01 1.22 -8.03
C ASP A 103 -16.86 0.05 -7.04
N ALA A 104 -15.63 -0.44 -6.85
CA ALA A 104 -15.35 -1.51 -5.89
C ALA A 104 -15.56 -1.10 -4.42
N SER A 105 -15.59 0.21 -4.14
CA SER A 105 -15.73 0.77 -2.79
C SER A 105 -17.17 1.06 -2.38
N LEU A 106 -18.13 1.01 -3.31
CA LEU A 106 -19.52 1.46 -3.09
C LEU A 106 -20.21 0.78 -1.90
N ASP A 107 -19.87 -0.48 -1.63
CA ASP A 107 -20.47 -1.28 -0.56
C ASP A 107 -19.50 -1.58 0.59
N PHE A 108 -18.39 -0.86 0.68
CA PHE A 108 -17.49 -0.96 1.83
C PHE A 108 -18.08 -0.25 3.04
N ALA A 109 -18.43 -1.00 4.08
CA ALA A 109 -18.92 -0.48 5.35
C ALA A 109 -17.82 -0.50 6.42
N VAL A 110 -17.50 0.67 6.99
CA VAL A 110 -16.47 0.85 8.04
C VAL A 110 -16.89 0.21 9.38
N GLU A 111 -18.17 -0.10 9.53
CA GLU A 111 -18.82 -0.61 10.75
C GLU A 111 -18.28 -1.98 11.21
N ASN A 112 -17.54 -2.67 10.34
CA ASN A 112 -16.94 -3.98 10.60
C ASN A 112 -15.44 -3.95 10.92
N VAL A 113 -14.85 -2.76 11.04
CA VAL A 113 -13.43 -2.61 11.40
C VAL A 113 -13.33 -2.59 12.92
N ARG A 114 -12.93 -3.73 13.52
CA ARG A 114 -12.65 -3.86 14.96
C ARG A 114 -11.16 -3.83 15.24
#